data_AF-A0A358KLD7-F1
#
_entry.id   AF-A0A358KLD7-F1
#
_cell.length_a   1.000
_cell.length_b   1.000
_cell.length_c   1.000
_cell.angle_alpha   90.00
_cell.angle_beta   90.00
_cell.angle_gamma   90.00
#
_symmetry.space_group_name_H-M   'P 1'
#
loop_
_entity.id
_entity.type
_entity.pdbx_description
1 polymer ?
#
loop_
_entity_poly.entity_id
_entity_poly.type
_entity_poly.pdbx_seq_one_letter_code
_entity_poly.pdbx_strand_id
1 'polypeptide(L)'
;PVLLGITKASLETDSFLSAASFQDTTRVLTDAATLGKVDPLKGFKENVIMGHIVPAGTGADLHRSAKLKPLVEEVAAPEVEEEEKEEPIFDNPLLG
;
A
#
# COMPACT_ATOMS: atom_id res chain seq x y z
N PRO A 1 7.08 6.40 24.28
CA PRO A 1 5.91 5.73 23.67
C PRO A 1 4.93 5.35 24.79
N VAL A 2 3.62 5.45 24.56
CA VAL A 2 2.59 5.06 25.54
C VAL A 2 1.96 3.75 25.08
N LEU A 3 1.79 2.79 25.99
CA LEU A 3 1.12 1.51 25.70
C LEU A 3 -0.38 1.66 25.96
N LEU A 4 -1.20 1.31 24.97
CA LEU A 4 -2.65 1.40 25.01
C LEU A 4 -3.24 0.02 24.67
N GLY A 5 -4.32 -0.35 25.36
CA GLY A 5 -5.08 -1.55 25.01
C GLY A 5 -5.82 -1.39 23.67
N ILE A 6 -6.18 -2.50 23.02
CA ILE A 6 -6.78 -2.50 21.68
C ILE A 6 -8.04 -1.64 21.59
N THR A 7 -8.89 -1.66 22.62
CA THR A 7 -10.13 -0.87 22.67
C THR A 7 -9.83 0.62 22.70
N LYS A 8 -8.87 1.05 23.52
CA LYS A 8 -8.51 2.46 23.64
C LYS A 8 -7.81 2.95 22.38
N ALA A 9 -6.87 2.16 21.85
CA ALA A 9 -6.20 2.47 20.59
C ALA A 9 -7.20 2.59 19.41
N SER A 10 -8.25 1.77 19.39
CA SER A 10 -9.29 1.80 18.34
C SER A 10 -10.26 2.97 18.46
N LEU A 11 -10.36 3.61 19.63
CA LEU A 11 -11.18 4.82 19.83
C LEU A 11 -10.37 6.11 19.61
N GLU A 12 -9.04 6.05 19.76
CA GLU A 12 -8.13 7.19 19.55
C GLU A 12 -7.68 7.36 18.08
N THR A 13 -8.37 6.75 17.12
CA THR A 13 -8.10 6.97 15.67
C THR A 13 -8.46 8.40 15.26
N ASP A 14 -7.70 8.96 14.31
CA ASP A 14 -7.94 10.31 13.79
C ASP A 14 -9.30 10.46 13.08
N SER A 15 -9.80 9.38 12.47
CA SER A 15 -11.10 9.37 11.84
C SER A 15 -12.21 9.17 12.87
N PHE A 16 -13.13 10.13 12.93
CA PHE A 16 -14.31 10.00 13.78
C PHE A 16 -15.32 9.01 13.21
N LEU A 17 -15.40 8.82 11.87
CA LEU A 17 -16.26 7.82 11.25
C LEU A 17 -15.80 6.40 11.59
N SER A 18 -14.49 6.16 11.53
CA SER A 18 -13.89 4.88 11.92
C SER A 18 -14.03 4.61 13.41
N ALA A 19 -13.81 5.62 14.26
CA ALA A 19 -13.95 5.49 15.71
C ALA A 19 -15.42 5.24 16.13
N ALA A 20 -16.36 6.04 15.61
CA ALA A 20 -17.79 5.94 15.96
C ALA A 20 -18.44 4.62 15.55
N SER A 21 -17.90 3.95 14.53
CA SER A 21 -18.35 2.64 14.05
C SER A 21 -17.74 1.46 14.81
N PHE A 22 -16.87 1.70 15.79
CA PHE A 22 -16.39 0.64 16.69
C PHE A 22 -17.29 0.55 17.92
N GLN A 23 -17.28 1.58 18.77
CA GLN A 23 -18.08 1.72 20.00
C GLN A 23 -18.30 3.21 20.33
N ASP A 24 -19.04 3.53 21.39
CA ASP A 24 -19.27 4.90 21.89
C ASP A 24 -19.83 5.90 20.86
N THR A 25 -20.63 5.42 19.89
CA THR A 25 -21.07 6.18 18.71
C THR A 25 -21.62 7.57 19.03
N THR A 26 -22.55 7.69 20.00
CA THR A 26 -23.15 8.98 20.38
C THR A 26 -22.12 9.97 20.92
N ARG A 27 -21.18 9.50 21.75
CA ARG A 27 -20.12 10.34 22.32
C ARG A 27 -19.20 10.85 21.22
N VAL A 28 -18.71 9.94 20.38
CA VAL A 28 -17.76 10.27 19.30
C VAL A 28 -18.38 11.25 18.28
N LEU A 29 -19.63 11.03 17.87
CA LEU A 29 -20.31 11.93 16.91
C LEU A 29 -20.63 13.29 17.52
N THR A 30 -21.00 13.35 18.80
CA THR A 30 -21.26 14.62 19.50
C THR A 30 -20.00 15.46 19.60
N ASP A 31 -18.88 14.85 20.00
CA ASP A 31 -17.59 15.54 20.11
C ASP A 31 -17.12 16.05 18.73
N ALA A 32 -17.25 15.21 17.69
CA ALA A 32 -16.91 15.60 16.32
C ALA A 32 -17.77 16.76 15.80
N ALA A 33 -19.09 16.72 16.04
CA ALA A 33 -20.01 17.78 15.63
C ALA A 33 -19.75 19.10 16.37
N THR A 34 -19.50 19.04 17.67
CA THR A 34 -19.21 20.22 18.51
C THR A 34 -17.90 20.90 18.09
N LEU A 35 -16.90 20.11 17.68
CA LEU A 35 -15.60 20.60 17.21
C LEU A 35 -15.58 20.91 15.71
N GLY A 36 -16.65 20.62 14.96
CA GLY A 36 -16.69 20.77 13.51
C GLY A 36 -15.64 19.94 12.78
N LYS A 37 -15.34 18.73 13.27
CA LYS A 37 -14.31 17.86 12.68
C LYS A 37 -14.68 17.44 11.26
N VAL A 38 -13.68 17.39 10.38
CA VAL A 38 -13.79 16.89 9.01
C VAL A 38 -12.98 15.62 8.89
N ASP A 39 -13.58 14.56 8.32
CA ASP A 39 -12.90 13.30 8.08
C ASP A 39 -12.30 13.28 6.67
N PRO A 40 -10.98 13.12 6.51
CA PRO A 40 -10.34 13.12 5.20
C PRO A 40 -10.46 11.79 4.45
N LEU A 41 -11.09 10.75 5.01
CA LEU A 41 -11.32 9.44 4.38
C LEU A 41 -10.02 8.78 3.87
N LYS A 42 -8.95 8.83 4.66
CA LYS A 42 -7.65 8.23 4.28
C LYS A 42 -7.52 6.78 4.71
N GLY A 43 -8.33 6.35 5.66
CA GLY A 43 -8.29 5.04 6.28
C GLY A 43 -9.12 4.00 5.54
N PHE A 44 -8.91 2.74 5.91
CA PHE A 44 -9.64 1.62 5.34
C PHE A 44 -11.14 1.68 5.69
N LYS A 45 -11.45 1.84 6.97
CA LYS A 45 -12.82 1.70 7.47
C LYS A 45 -13.73 2.85 7.06
N GLU A 46 -13.22 4.09 7.02
CA GLU A 46 -13.96 5.23 6.46
C GLU A 46 -14.41 4.98 5.03
N ASN A 47 -13.49 4.54 4.16
CA ASN A 47 -13.80 4.30 2.75
C ASN A 47 -14.80 3.15 2.58
N VAL A 48 -14.72 2.09 3.40
CA VAL A 48 -15.74 1.03 3.42
C VAL A 48 -17.12 1.60 3.78
N ILE A 49 -17.21 2.43 4.82
CA ILE A 49 -18.48 3.02 5.28
C ILE A 49 -19.09 3.93 4.19
N MET A 50 -18.26 4.71 3.51
CA MET A 50 -18.69 5.62 2.44
C MET A 50 -18.97 4.92 1.11
N GLY A 51 -18.58 3.65 0.95
CA GLY A 51 -18.69 2.92 -0.31
C GLY A 51 -17.65 3.32 -1.36
N HIS A 52 -16.54 3.93 -0.93
CA HIS A 52 -15.41 4.25 -1.79
C HIS A 52 -14.49 3.03 -1.98
N ILE A 53 -13.60 3.11 -2.98
CA ILE A 53 -12.51 2.13 -3.11
C ILE A 53 -11.62 2.23 -1.87
N VAL A 54 -11.35 1.09 -1.23
CA VAL A 54 -10.46 1.05 -0.06
C VAL A 54 -8.99 1.29 -0.46
N PRO A 55 -8.20 1.97 0.37
CA PRO A 55 -6.78 2.25 0.11
C PRO A 55 -5.89 1.01 0.37
N ALA A 56 -6.28 -0.14 -0.17
CA ALA A 56 -5.60 -1.42 -0.05
C ALA A 56 -5.83 -2.26 -1.31
N GLY A 57 -4.93 -3.20 -1.58
CA GLY A 57 -5.05 -4.10 -2.74
C GLY A 57 -5.11 -3.34 -4.06
N THR A 58 -6.21 -3.48 -4.79
CA THR A 58 -6.42 -2.80 -6.09
C THR A 58 -6.60 -1.29 -5.96
N GLY A 59 -6.96 -0.77 -4.79
CA GLY A 59 -7.05 0.67 -4.52
C GLY A 59 -5.77 1.29 -3.97
N ALA A 60 -4.65 0.56 -3.94
CA ALA A 60 -3.37 1.05 -3.47
C ALA A 60 -2.58 1.80 -4.56
N ASP A 61 -3.13 2.88 -5.09
CA ASP A 61 -2.51 3.65 -6.17
C ASP A 61 -1.22 4.35 -5.72
N LEU A 62 -1.19 4.86 -4.48
CA LEU A 62 -0.09 5.68 -3.95
C LEU A 62 1.26 4.95 -3.88
N HIS A 63 1.24 3.62 -3.64
CA HIS A 63 2.44 2.80 -3.57
C HIS A 63 2.76 2.11 -4.89
N ARG A 64 1.75 1.85 -5.74
CA ARG A 64 1.94 1.20 -7.05
C ARG A 64 2.72 2.08 -8.03
N SER A 65 2.55 3.40 -7.97
CA SER A 65 3.19 4.35 -8.89
C SER A 65 4.29 5.21 -8.25
N ALA A 66 4.78 4.82 -7.07
CA ALA A 66 5.86 5.55 -6.40
C ALA A 66 7.12 5.53 -7.28
N LYS A 67 7.45 6.68 -7.87
CA LYS A 67 8.71 6.85 -8.62
C LYS A 67 9.84 6.90 -7.61
N LEU A 68 10.62 5.82 -7.56
CA LEU A 68 11.87 5.79 -6.79
C LEU A 68 12.80 6.85 -7.36
N LYS A 69 13.26 7.77 -6.52
CA LYS A 69 14.39 8.63 -6.85
C LYS A 69 15.66 7.85 -6.51
N PRO A 70 16.45 7.41 -7.50
CA PRO A 70 17.74 6.81 -7.21
C PRO A 70 18.61 7.86 -6.51
N LEU A 71 19.14 7.49 -5.34
CA LEU A 71 20.03 8.34 -4.53
C LEU A 71 21.51 8.10 -4.86
N VAL A 72 21.79 7.16 -5.77
CA VAL A 72 23.13 6.75 -6.20
C VAL A 72 23.11 6.58 -7.72
N GLU A 73 24.20 6.96 -8.37
CA GLU A 73 24.42 6.67 -9.80
C GLU A 73 24.37 5.16 -10.04
N GLU A 74 23.68 4.73 -11.10
CA GLU A 74 23.67 3.33 -11.50
C GLU A 74 25.12 2.91 -11.77
N VAL A 75 25.62 1.97 -10.98
CA VAL A 75 26.90 1.32 -11.27
C VAL A 75 26.74 0.68 -12.64
N ALA A 76 27.47 1.19 -13.64
CA ALA A 76 27.52 0.60 -14.97
C ALA A 76 27.69 -0.90 -14.80
N ALA A 77 26.72 -1.67 -15.32
CA ALA A 77 26.84 -3.12 -15.32
C ALA A 77 28.21 -3.46 -15.95
N PRO A 78 29.00 -4.38 -15.34
CA PRO A 78 30.17 -4.88 -16.05
C PRO A 78 29.69 -5.38 -17.41
N GLU A 79 30.33 -4.93 -18.48
CA GLU A 79 30.10 -5.45 -19.82
C GLU A 79 30.18 -6.97 -19.72
N VAL A 80 29.03 -7.64 -19.83
CA VAL A 80 29.00 -9.09 -19.92
C VAL A 80 29.53 -9.36 -21.32
N GLU A 81 30.78 -9.79 -21.42
CA GLU A 81 31.34 -10.33 -22.66
C GLU A 81 30.33 -11.36 -23.18
N GLU A 82 29.82 -11.15 -24.39
CA GLU A 82 28.97 -12.12 -25.06
C GLU A 82 29.81 -13.39 -25.25
N GLU A 83 29.64 -14.39 -24.38
CA GLU A 83 30.13 -15.74 -24.67
C GLU A 83 29.41 -16.19 -25.95
N GLU A 84 30.17 -16.28 -27.03
CA GLU A 84 29.75 -16.92 -28.28
C GLU A 84 29.17 -18.29 -27.94
N LYS A 85 27.85 -18.43 -28.09
CA LYS A 85 27.22 -19.75 -28.04
C LYS A 85 27.69 -20.53 -29.25
N GLU A 86 28.69 -21.40 -29.07
CA GLU A 86 29.00 -22.44 -30.03
C GLU A 86 27.73 -23.26 -30.30
N GLU A 87 27.25 -23.22 -31.55
CA GLU A 87 26.18 -24.09 -32.00
C GLU A 87 26.66 -25.54 -31.91
N PRO A 88 25.91 -26.46 -31.27
CA PRO A 88 26.28 -27.86 -31.30
C PRO A 88 26.10 -28.38 -32.74
N ILE A 89 27.22 -28.70 -33.39
CA ILE A 89 27.27 -29.43 -34.66
C ILE A 89 26.68 -30.81 -34.41
N PHE A 90 25.38 -30.96 -34.64
CA PHE A 90 24.76 -32.27 -34.78
C PHE A 90 24.91 -32.72 -36.23
N ASP A 91 26.04 -33.35 -36.55
CA ASP A 91 26.12 -34.25 -37.69
C ASP A 91 25.16 -35.42 -37.42
N ASN A 92 23.96 -35.37 -37.98
CA ASN A 92 23.06 -36.52 -38.01
C ASN A 92 23.10 -37.16 -39.41
N PRO A 93 23.82 -38.28 -39.62
CA PRO A 93 23.98 -38.88 -40.94
C PRO A 93 22.79 -39.74 -41.39
N LEU A 94 21.63 -39.70 -40.72
CA LEU A 94 20.52 -40.65 -40.97
C LEU A 94 19.20 -40.03 -41.45
N LEU A 95 19.23 -38.83 -42.04
CA LEU A 95 18.13 -38.33 -42.87
C LEU A 95 18.58 -38.28 -44.34
N GLY A 96 18.55 -39.44 -44.97
CA GLY A 96 18.47 -39.65 -46.40
C GLY A 96 17.21 -40.44 -46.72
#